data_AF-A0A931QIV3-F1
#
_entry.id   AF-A0A931QIV3-F1
#
_cell.length_a   1.000
_cell.length_b   1.000
_cell.length_c   1.000
_cell.angle_alpha   90.00
_cell.angle_beta   90.00
_cell.angle_gamma   90.00
#
_symmetry.space_group_name_H-M   'P 1'
#
loop_
_entity.id
_entity.type
_entity.pdbx_description
1 polymer ?
#
loop_
_entity_poly.entity_id
_entity_poly.type
_entity_poly.pdbx_seq_one_letter_code
_entity_poly.pdbx_strand_id
1 'polypeptide(L)'
;MDVLLHPMAFAGWLGFFVTALNLIPIGQMDGGHILYAVAGERRHRAVSLGLVPVLAAMGLFFWPGWLFWAVLASFLGVAHPPVRNPHIPLYADDRWKAAGALVLLVLTFIPVPFTVV
;
A
#
# COMPACT_ATOMS: atom_id res chain seq x y z
N MET A 1 -25.66 -14.02 -9.47
CA MET A 1 -25.19 -14.68 -10.69
C MET A 1 -23.69 -14.66 -10.61
N ASP A 2 -23.09 -15.77 -10.19
CA ASP A 2 -21.63 -15.83 -9.99
C ASP A 2 -20.96 -15.91 -11.35
N VAL A 3 -20.17 -14.89 -11.68
CA VAL A 3 -19.37 -14.89 -12.90
C VAL A 3 -18.16 -15.79 -12.64
N LEU A 4 -18.14 -16.97 -13.26
CA LEU A 4 -16.96 -17.83 -13.26
C LEU A 4 -15.86 -17.15 -14.08
N LEU A 5 -14.89 -16.55 -13.39
CA LEU A 5 -13.74 -15.92 -14.03
C LEU A 5 -12.88 -16.99 -14.72
N HIS A 6 -12.50 -16.71 -15.95
CA HIS A 6 -11.43 -17.47 -16.60
C HIS A 6 -10.16 -17.40 -15.74
N PRO A 7 -9.37 -18.48 -15.56
CA PRO A 7 -8.20 -18.49 -14.68
C PRO A 7 -7.22 -17.33 -14.93
N MET A 8 -7.03 -16.95 -16.20
CA MET A 8 -6.20 -15.80 -16.57
C MET A 8 -6.75 -14.45 -16.07
N ALA A 9 -8.08 -14.28 -16.09
CA ALA A 9 -8.72 -13.07 -15.59
C ALA A 9 -8.60 -12.98 -14.06
N PHE A 10 -8.74 -14.12 -13.36
CA PHE A 10 -8.50 -14.19 -11.92
C PHE A 10 -7.04 -13.86 -11.56
N ALA A 11 -6.07 -14.39 -12.30
CA ALA A 11 -4.66 -14.06 -12.11
C ALA A 11 -4.37 -12.56 -12.33
N GLY A 12 -4.95 -11.95 -13.37
CA GLY A 12 -4.84 -10.51 -13.62
C GLY A 12 -5.42 -9.67 -12.49
N TRP A 13 -6.61 -10.04 -12.00
CA TRP A 13 -7.24 -9.40 -10.85
C TRP A 13 -6.39 -9.51 -9.58
N LEU A 14 -5.83 -10.69 -9.30
CA LEU A 14 -4.88 -10.89 -8.20
C LEU A 14 -3.65 -9.99 -8.35
N GLY A 15 -3.15 -9.82 -9.57
CA GLY A 15 -2.04 -8.89 -9.87
C GLY A 15 -2.38 -7.45 -9.49
N PHE A 16 -3.59 -6.97 -9.80
CA PHE A 16 -4.04 -5.64 -9.36
C PHE A 16 -4.15 -5.55 -7.85
N PHE A 17 -4.69 -6.58 -7.20
CA PHE A 17 -4.78 -6.61 -5.74
C PHE A 17 -3.40 -6.54 -5.06
N VAL A 18 -2.44 -7.34 -5.51
CA VAL A 18 -1.05 -7.30 -4.99
C VAL A 18 -0.37 -5.95 -5.29
N THR A 19 -0.63 -5.37 -6.47
CA THR A 19 -0.14 -4.03 -6.81
C THR A 19 -0.68 -2.97 -5.84
N ALA A 20 -1.99 -2.99 -5.56
CA ALA A 20 -2.60 -2.08 -4.60
C ALA A 20 -1.96 -2.24 -3.21
N LEU A 21 -1.79 -3.48 -2.73
CA LEU A 21 -1.17 -3.75 -1.43
C LEU A 21 0.25 -3.17 -1.34
N ASN A 22 1.08 -3.37 -2.35
CA ASN A 22 2.45 -2.86 -2.36
C ASN A 22 2.52 -1.33 -2.43
N LEU A 23 1.52 -0.66 -3.00
CA LEU A 23 1.49 0.79 -3.14
C LEU A 23 0.89 1.51 -1.92
N ILE A 24 0.39 0.79 -0.91
CA ILE A 24 -0.06 1.41 0.34
C ILE A 24 1.14 2.11 1.00
N PRO A 25 1.02 3.40 1.40
CA PRO A 25 2.15 4.16 1.90
C PRO A 25 2.44 3.88 3.38
N ILE A 26 2.77 2.62 3.69
CA ILE A 26 2.99 2.11 5.05
C ILE A 26 4.25 1.24 5.13
N GLY A 27 5.09 1.50 6.13
CA GLY A 27 6.24 0.66 6.47
C GLY A 27 7.23 0.46 5.32
N GLN A 28 7.61 -0.81 5.08
CA GLN A 28 8.56 -1.27 4.06
C GLN A 28 7.92 -1.64 2.71
N MET A 29 6.63 -1.37 2.52
CA MET A 29 6.00 -1.54 1.21
C MET A 29 6.55 -0.51 0.22
N ASP A 30 6.46 -0.78 -1.09
CA ASP A 30 6.97 0.13 -2.12
C ASP A 30 6.32 1.53 -2.03
N GLY A 31 5.03 1.62 -1.69
CA GLY A 31 4.36 2.88 -1.40
C GLY A 31 4.96 3.63 -0.21
N GLY A 32 5.44 2.90 0.80
CA GLY A 32 6.19 3.45 1.93
C GLY A 32 7.53 4.03 1.48
N HIS A 33 8.26 3.33 0.61
CA HIS A 33 9.52 3.84 0.03
C HIS A 33 9.29 5.12 -0.80
N ILE A 34 8.23 5.15 -1.60
CA ILE A 34 7.83 6.32 -2.38
C ILE A 34 7.49 7.49 -1.46
N LEU A 35 6.69 7.25 -0.41
CA LEU A 35 6.36 8.29 0.56
C LEU A 35 7.60 8.80 1.31
N TYR A 36 8.48 7.91 1.74
CA TYR A 36 9.73 8.28 2.39
C TYR A 36 10.59 9.18 1.48
N ALA A 37 10.74 8.81 0.21
CA ALA A 37 11.51 9.58 -0.75
C ALA A 37 10.91 10.99 -0.92
N VAL A 38 9.60 11.10 -1.13
CA VAL A 38 8.92 12.37 -1.47
C VAL A 38 8.67 13.28 -0.27
N ALA A 39 8.35 12.70 0.88
CA ALA A 39 7.85 13.43 2.05
C ALA A 39 8.81 13.39 3.25
N GLY A 40 9.85 12.55 3.19
CA GLY A 40 10.84 12.37 4.25
C GLY A 40 10.36 11.51 5.42
N GLU A 41 11.30 11.12 6.26
CA GLU A 41 11.11 10.19 7.40
C GLU A 41 9.97 10.60 8.34
N ARG A 42 9.88 11.88 8.72
CA ARG A 42 8.86 12.32 9.69
C ARG A 42 7.43 12.10 9.18
N ARG A 43 7.18 12.42 7.90
CA ARG A 43 5.85 12.24 7.31
C ARG A 43 5.58 10.78 7.00
N HIS A 44 6.58 10.03 6.53
CA HIS A 44 6.49 8.59 6.34
C HIS A 44 6.05 7.87 7.63
N ARG A 45 6.72 8.17 8.75
CA ARG A 45 6.38 7.60 10.06
C ARG A 45 4.97 7.98 10.52
N ALA A 46 4.60 9.25 10.37
CA ALA A 46 3.26 9.72 10.76
C ALA A 46 2.14 9.06 9.95
N VAL A 47 2.30 8.97 8.62
CA VAL A 47 1.32 8.31 7.74
C VAL A 47 1.28 6.81 8.01
N SER A 48 2.43 6.15 8.17
CA SER A 48 2.50 4.73 8.48
C SER A 48 1.76 4.41 9.79
N LEU A 49 1.98 5.20 10.85
CA LEU A 49 1.26 5.04 12.13
C LEU A 49 -0.23 5.32 12.00
N GLY A 50 -0.62 6.32 11.21
CA GLY A 50 -2.02 6.66 10.96
C GLY A 50 -2.76 5.60 10.13
N LEU A 51 -2.07 4.90 9.24
CA LEU A 51 -2.67 3.88 8.38
C LEU A 51 -2.89 2.54 9.09
N VAL A 52 -2.12 2.20 10.11
CA VAL A 52 -2.37 0.97 10.91
C VAL A 52 -3.80 0.91 11.48
N PRO A 53 -4.31 1.92 12.22
CA PRO A 53 -5.69 1.89 12.71
C PRO A 53 -6.72 2.00 11.58
N VAL A 54 -6.40 2.64 10.46
CA VAL A 54 -7.28 2.65 9.27
C VAL A 54 -7.40 1.24 8.70
N LEU A 55 -6.31 0.51 8.51
CA LEU A 55 -6.31 -0.89 8.07
C LEU A 55 -7.05 -1.78 9.07
N ALA A 56 -6.86 -1.55 10.37
CA ALA A 56 -7.58 -2.28 11.40
C ALA A 56 -9.09 -2.04 11.31
N ALA A 57 -9.53 -0.79 11.16
CA ALA A 57 -10.93 -0.44 10.94
C ALA A 57 -11.47 -1.08 9.64
N MET A 58 -10.69 -1.06 8.56
CA MET A 58 -11.06 -1.75 7.32
C MET A 58 -11.25 -3.26 7.53
N GLY A 59 -10.44 -3.85 8.41
CA GLY A 59 -10.55 -5.24 8.83
C GLY A 59 -11.83 -5.57 9.57
N LEU A 60 -12.32 -4.64 10.40
CA LEU A 60 -13.53 -4.80 11.18
C LEU A 60 -14.81 -4.53 10.38
N PHE A 61 -14.78 -3.58 9.44
CA PHE A 61 -15.98 -3.11 8.75
C PHE A 61 -16.14 -3.61 7.31
N PHE A 62 -15.06 -4.04 6.64
CA PHE A 62 -15.09 -4.41 5.22
C PHE A 62 -14.64 -5.85 4.96
N TRP A 63 -13.36 -6.17 5.19
CA TRP A 63 -12.80 -7.50 4.92
C TRP A 63 -11.79 -7.89 6.00
N PRO A 64 -12.01 -9.00 6.75
CA PRO A 64 -11.13 -9.42 7.85
C PRO A 64 -9.65 -9.58 7.47
N GLY A 65 -9.34 -9.83 6.19
CA GLY A 65 -7.95 -9.90 5.73
C GLY A 65 -7.16 -8.61 5.94
N TRP A 66 -7.80 -7.44 6.04
CA TRP A 66 -7.11 -6.20 6.42
C TRP A 66 -6.57 -6.22 7.85
N LEU A 67 -7.13 -7.02 8.76
CA LEU A 67 -6.55 -7.21 10.11
C LEU A 67 -5.19 -7.90 10.02
N PHE A 68 -5.06 -8.91 9.15
CA PHE A 68 -3.77 -9.55 8.90
C PHE A 68 -2.74 -8.53 8.40
N TRP A 69 -3.12 -7.68 7.44
CA TRP A 69 -2.24 -6.61 6.94
C TRP A 69 -1.93 -5.54 7.97
N ALA A 70 -2.89 -5.17 8.83
CA ALA A 70 -2.67 -4.20 9.92
C ALA A 70 -1.65 -4.75 10.95
N VAL A 71 -1.77 -6.03 11.31
CA VAL A 71 -0.83 -6.72 12.18
C VAL A 71 0.54 -6.82 11.50
N LEU A 72 0.59 -7.25 10.24
CA LEU A 72 1.85 -7.38 9.52
C LEU A 72 2.56 -6.02 9.38
N ALA A 73 1.83 -4.95 9.08
CA ALA A 73 2.37 -3.60 8.97
C ALA A 73 2.89 -3.04 10.31
N SER A 74 2.32 -3.45 11.44
CA SER A 74 2.81 -3.03 12.76
C SER A 74 4.13 -3.73 13.12
N PHE A 75 4.34 -4.99 12.66
CA PHE A 75 5.58 -5.75 12.88
C PHE A 75 6.69 -5.45 11.87
N LEU A 76 6.37 -5.21 10.59
CA LEU A 76 7.35 -4.97 9.52
C LEU A 76 8.04 -3.59 9.58
N GLY A 77 7.81 -2.83 10.66
CA GLY A 77 8.55 -1.61 10.92
C GLY A 77 7.88 -0.39 10.32
N VAL A 78 7.29 0.41 11.21
CA VAL A 78 6.89 1.80 10.95
C VAL A 78 8.12 2.68 10.63
N ALA A 79 9.32 2.22 11.01
CA ALA A 79 10.58 2.91 10.76
C ALA A 79 11.24 2.38 9.48
N HIS A 80 11.45 3.28 8.51
CA HIS A 80 12.20 2.96 7.30
C HIS A 80 13.70 3.09 7.57
N PRO A 81 14.55 2.13 7.16
CA PRO A 81 15.99 2.31 7.24
C PRO A 81 16.40 3.55 6.44
N PRO A 82 17.31 4.40 6.95
CA PRO A 82 17.70 5.62 6.27
C PRO A 82 18.29 5.31 4.89
N VAL A 83 17.93 6.11 3.89
CA VAL A 83 18.54 6.03 2.56
C VAL A 83 20.05 6.24 2.68
N ARG A 84 20.84 5.48 1.90
CA ARG A 84 22.32 5.57 1.93
C ARG A 84 22.84 6.96 1.60
N ASN A 85 22.14 7.70 0.73
CA ASN A 85 22.55 9.02 0.26
C ASN A 85 21.41 10.06 0.44
N PRO A 86 21.13 10.50 1.67
CA PRO A 86 20.01 11.41 1.96
C PRO A 86 20.21 12.84 1.41
N HIS A 87 21.44 13.18 1.01
CA HIS A 87 21.78 14.50 0.47
C HIS A 87 21.48 14.67 -1.03
N ILE A 88 21.12 13.59 -1.73
CA ILE A 88 20.76 13.66 -3.14
C ILE A 88 19.31 14.15 -3.23
N PRO A 89 19.04 15.32 -3.84
CA PRO A 89 17.68 15.82 -3.98
C PRO A 89 16.90 14.95 -4.97
N LEU A 90 15.59 14.81 -4.74
CA LEU A 90 14.69 14.23 -5.73
C LEU A 90 14.65 15.08 -6.99
N TYR A 91 14.71 14.43 -8.16
CA TYR A 91 14.53 15.10 -9.43
C TYR A 91 13.04 15.39 -9.67
N ALA A 92 12.73 16.37 -10.52
CA ALA A 92 11.35 16.70 -10.87
C ALA A 92 10.57 15.49 -11.43
N ASP A 93 11.26 14.62 -12.17
CA ASP A 93 10.72 13.40 -12.75
C ASP A 93 10.25 12.37 -11.71
N ASP A 94 10.83 12.39 -10.50
CA ASP A 94 10.46 11.43 -9.45
C ASP A 94 9.10 11.76 -8.82
N ARG A 95 8.67 13.03 -8.88
CA ARG A 95 7.34 13.44 -8.40
C ARG A 95 6.22 12.90 -9.29
N TRP A 96 6.44 12.83 -10.61
CA TRP A 96 5.47 12.23 -11.53
C TRP A 96 5.34 10.73 -11.34
N LYS A 97 6.44 10.03 -11.02
CA LYS A 97 6.41 8.60 -10.67
C LYS A 97 5.60 8.37 -9.39
N ALA A 98 5.80 9.21 -8.37
CA ALA A 98 5.02 9.14 -7.14
C ALA A 98 3.52 9.42 -7.36
N ALA A 99 3.19 10.40 -8.21
CA ALA A 99 1.81 10.65 -8.62
C ALA A 99 1.21 9.46 -9.38
N GLY A 100 1.95 8.87 -10.31
CA GLY A 100 1.55 7.66 -11.04
C GLY A 100 1.28 6.49 -10.10
N ALA A 101 2.14 6.27 -9.11
CA ALA A 101 1.94 5.26 -8.07
C ALA A 101 0.67 5.51 -7.26
N LEU A 102 0.38 6.75 -6.88
CA LEU A 102 -0.86 7.10 -6.19
C LEU A 102 -2.10 6.84 -7.06
N VAL A 103 -2.03 7.18 -8.35
CA VAL A 103 -3.12 6.89 -9.31
C VAL A 103 -3.33 5.38 -9.43
N LEU A 104 -2.25 4.60 -9.57
CA LEU A 104 -2.33 3.14 -9.64
C LEU A 104 -2.93 2.54 -8.37
N LEU A 105 -2.55 3.04 -7.19
CA LEU A 105 -3.17 2.64 -5.93
C LEU A 105 -4.69 2.86 -5.98
N VAL A 106 -5.14 4.07 -6.33
CA VAL A 106 -6.57 4.38 -6.40
C VAL A 106 -7.31 3.51 -7.40
N LEU A 107 -6.72 3.24 -8.57
CA LEU A 107 -7.36 2.43 -9.62
C LEU A 107 -7.42 0.94 -9.28
N THR A 108 -6.47 0.43 -8.49
CA THR A 108 -6.33 -0.99 -8.18
C THR A 108 -6.83 -1.37 -6.79
N PHE A 109 -7.09 -0.40 -5.91
CA PHE A 109 -7.49 -0.65 -4.54
C PHE A 109 -8.93 -1.15 -4.45
N ILE A 110 -9.11 -2.32 -3.84
CA ILE A 110 -10.41 -2.98 -3.68
C ILE A 110 -10.65 -3.19 -2.18
N PRO A 111 -11.57 -2.44 -1.54
CA PRO A 111 -11.81 -2.53 -0.10
C PRO A 111 -12.31 -3.91 0.38
N VAL A 112 -13.05 -4.63 -0.46
CA VAL A 112 -13.56 -5.98 -0.17
C VAL A 112 -13.12 -6.92 -1.30
N PRO A 113 -11.87 -7.44 -1.26
CA PRO A 113 -11.35 -8.24 -2.36
C PRO A 113 -11.97 -9.64 -2.42
N PHE A 114 -12.35 -10.19 -1.26
CA PHE A 114 -13.00 -11.50 -1.16
C PHE A 114 -14.22 -11.41 -0.26
N THR A 115 -15.31 -12.01 -0.70
CA THR A 115 -16.50 -12.25 0.12
C THR A 115 -16.42 -13.66 0.68
N VAL A 116 -16.46 -13.81 2.00
CA VAL A 116 -16.63 -15.13 2.62
C VAL A 116 -18.12 -15.48 2.46
N VAL A 117 -18.39 -16.48 1.62
CA VAL A 117 -19.73 -17.07 1.46
C VAL A 117 -19.82 -18.30 2.35
#